data_AF-A0A350XFQ9-F1
#
_entry.id   AF-A0A350XFQ9-F1
#
_cell.length_a   1.000
_cell.length_b   1.000
_cell.length_c   1.000
_cell.angle_alpha   90.00
_cell.angle_beta   90.00
_cell.angle_gamma   90.00
#
_symmetry.space_group_name_H-M   'P 1'
#
loop_
_entity.id
_entity.type
_entity.pdbx_description
1 polymer ?
#
loop_
_entity_poly.entity_id
_entity_poly.type
_entity_poly.pdbx_seq_one_letter_code
_entity_poly.pdbx_strand_id
1 'polypeptide(L)'
;MSHPMNNTSMDNNQQQLVGAGFTNNLEQKQTAELNPPPPAGYAGQRWLVEERDACGVGFIATLESAPSHEIVTKALSALTCLEHRGGCSADQDSGDGSGLMT
;
A
#
# COMPACT_ATOMS: atom_id res chain seq x y z
N MET A 1 -41.95 -5.01 -13.70
CA MET A 1 -41.13 -4.48 -14.81
C MET A 1 -39.78 -5.19 -14.77
N SER A 2 -39.38 -5.74 -15.93
CA SER A 2 -38.02 -6.15 -16.33
C SER A 2 -37.18 -7.02 -15.39
N HIS A 3 -37.24 -8.34 -15.61
CA HIS A 3 -36.01 -9.13 -15.67
C HIS A 3 -35.26 -8.74 -16.95
N PRO A 4 -33.92 -8.67 -16.94
CA PRO A 4 -33.14 -9.03 -18.11
C PRO A 4 -32.61 -10.46 -17.95
N MET A 5 -33.02 -11.31 -18.88
CA MET A 5 -32.28 -12.50 -19.28
C MET A 5 -30.94 -12.08 -19.90
N ASN A 6 -29.88 -12.84 -19.62
CA ASN A 6 -28.87 -13.18 -20.63
C ASN A 6 -28.27 -14.53 -20.22
N ASN A 7 -28.80 -15.64 -20.75
CA ASN A 7 -28.27 -16.35 -21.93
C ASN A 7 -26.77 -16.69 -21.80
N THR A 8 -26.56 -17.95 -21.46
CA THR A 8 -25.55 -18.88 -21.99
C THR A 8 -24.56 -18.31 -23.01
N SER A 9 -23.27 -18.45 -22.70
CA SER A 9 -22.38 -19.14 -23.63
C SER A 9 -21.56 -20.16 -22.85
N MET A 10 -21.84 -21.43 -23.15
CA MET A 10 -20.89 -22.51 -22.98
C MET A 10 -19.59 -22.18 -23.71
N ASP A 11 -18.50 -22.75 -23.21
CA ASP A 11 -17.43 -23.45 -23.95
C ASP A 11 -16.16 -23.41 -23.09
N ASN A 12 -15.40 -24.45 -22.82
CA ASN A 12 -15.48 -25.88 -23.10
C ASN A 12 -14.40 -26.50 -22.19
N ASN A 13 -14.76 -27.06 -21.04
CA ASN A 13 -13.92 -28.09 -20.41
C ASN A 13 -14.71 -28.91 -19.38
N GLN A 14 -15.80 -29.52 -19.84
CA GLN A 14 -16.28 -30.75 -19.22
C GLN A 14 -15.42 -31.90 -19.72
N GLN A 15 -14.65 -32.48 -18.82
CA GLN A 15 -14.39 -33.92 -18.64
C GLN A 15 -13.33 -33.98 -17.51
N GLN A 16 -13.52 -34.63 -16.37
CA GLN A 16 -14.27 -35.85 -16.09
C GLN A 16 -14.41 -35.98 -14.56
N LEU A 17 -15.60 -35.77 -13.98
CA LEU A 17 -16.46 -36.85 -13.47
C LEU A 17 -15.72 -38.06 -12.89
N VAL A 18 -15.41 -37.97 -11.59
CA VAL A 18 -15.81 -38.98 -10.62
C VAL A 18 -16.61 -38.27 -9.54
N GLY A 19 -17.93 -38.43 -9.59
CA GLY A 19 -18.83 -37.90 -8.58
C GLY A 19 -18.89 -38.82 -7.37
N ALA A 20 -18.91 -38.25 -6.17
CA ALA A 20 -19.94 -38.50 -5.16
C ALA A 20 -19.69 -37.63 -3.93
N GLY A 21 -20.68 -36.80 -3.59
CA GLY A 21 -21.02 -36.55 -2.18
C GLY A 21 -20.38 -35.35 -1.50
N PHE A 22 -21.24 -34.38 -1.18
CA PHE A 22 -21.21 -33.56 0.03
C PHE A 22 -20.44 -34.17 1.22
N THR A 23 -19.42 -33.48 1.73
CA THR A 23 -19.07 -33.32 3.17
C THR A 23 -18.03 -32.19 3.29
N ASN A 24 -18.41 -31.03 3.84
CA ASN A 24 -18.17 -30.55 5.20
C ASN A 24 -16.87 -29.73 5.38
N ASN A 25 -17.03 -28.49 5.84
CA ASN A 25 -16.02 -27.50 6.27
C ASN A 25 -15.08 -27.95 7.42
N LEU A 26 -14.97 -29.25 7.70
CA LEU A 26 -14.23 -29.78 8.85
C LEU A 26 -12.77 -30.12 8.51
N GLU A 27 -12.44 -30.45 7.26
CA GLU A 27 -11.06 -30.81 6.89
C GLU A 27 -10.11 -29.59 6.82
N GLN A 28 -10.62 -28.40 6.53
CA GLN A 28 -9.79 -27.17 6.59
C GLN A 28 -9.41 -26.75 8.01
N LYS A 29 -10.12 -27.24 9.04
CA LYS A 29 -9.83 -26.89 10.43
C LYS A 29 -8.68 -27.72 11.03
N GLN A 30 -8.30 -28.83 10.41
CA GLN A 30 -7.33 -29.77 10.99
C GLN A 30 -5.86 -29.51 10.63
N THR A 31 -5.56 -28.73 9.58
CA THR A 31 -4.16 -28.40 9.25
C THR A 31 -3.60 -27.22 10.05
N ALA A 32 -4.45 -26.50 10.80
CA ALA A 32 -4.05 -25.36 11.63
C ALA A 32 -3.55 -25.74 13.05
N GLU A 33 -3.70 -27.02 13.45
CA GLU A 33 -3.44 -27.51 14.82
C GLU A 33 -2.22 -28.45 14.92
N LEU A 34 -1.38 -28.57 13.89
CA LEU A 34 -0.22 -29.49 13.91
C LEU A 34 1.16 -28.82 13.78
N ASN A 35 1.21 -27.49 13.75
CA ASN A 35 2.48 -26.77 13.93
C ASN A 35 2.30 -25.79 15.08
N PRO A 36 2.98 -25.96 16.23
CA PRO A 36 3.05 -24.87 17.18
C PRO A 36 3.59 -23.65 16.41
N PRO A 37 3.01 -22.44 16.58
CA PRO A 37 3.64 -21.26 16.03
C PRO A 37 5.10 -21.28 16.48
N PRO A 38 6.07 -21.04 15.56
CA PRO A 38 7.46 -20.97 15.95
C PRO A 38 7.54 -20.07 17.19
N PRO A 39 8.31 -20.45 18.24
CA PRO A 39 8.30 -19.73 19.50
C PRO A 39 8.42 -18.26 19.14
N ALA A 40 7.40 -17.48 19.51
CA ALA A 40 7.32 -16.08 19.13
C ALA A 40 8.51 -15.42 19.83
N GLY A 41 9.64 -15.42 19.12
CA GLY A 41 10.84 -14.75 19.52
C GLY A 41 10.42 -13.34 19.81
N TYR A 42 10.93 -12.79 20.91
CA TYR A 42 10.66 -11.42 21.23
C TYR A 42 11.07 -10.57 20.02
N ALA A 43 10.08 -10.09 19.25
CA ALA A 43 10.31 -9.41 17.98
C ALA A 43 11.04 -8.06 18.15
N GLY A 44 11.23 -7.65 19.40
CA GLY A 44 11.67 -6.32 19.77
C GLY A 44 10.52 -5.53 20.36
N GLN A 45 10.85 -4.32 20.79
CA GLN A 45 9.87 -3.40 21.31
C GLN A 45 9.06 -2.81 20.15
N ARG A 46 7.76 -2.58 20.33
CA ARG A 46 6.86 -2.17 19.25
C ARG A 46 7.32 -0.94 18.47
N TRP A 47 7.91 0.06 19.14
CA TRP A 47 8.40 1.26 18.48
C TRP A 47 9.55 1.00 17.49
N LEU A 48 10.31 -0.09 17.69
CA LEU A 48 11.44 -0.45 16.86
C LEU A 48 11.00 -1.29 15.64
N VAL A 49 9.94 -2.07 15.79
CA VAL A 49 9.46 -3.01 14.75
C VAL A 49 8.36 -2.38 13.89
N GLU A 50 7.64 -1.40 14.44
CA GLU A 50 6.54 -0.68 13.77
C GLU A 50 6.91 0.77 13.44
N GLU A 51 8.21 1.10 13.43
CA GLU A 51 8.71 2.41 13.02
C GLU A 51 8.22 2.73 11.60
N ARG A 52 7.77 3.97 11.41
CA ARG A 52 7.29 4.46 10.11
C ARG A 52 8.05 5.73 9.78
N ASP A 53 8.96 5.60 8.83
CA ASP A 53 9.62 6.75 8.23
C ASP A 53 8.57 7.72 7.65
N ALA A 54 8.70 8.99 8.02
CA ALA A 54 7.88 10.08 7.52
C ALA A 54 8.82 11.01 6.74
N CYS A 55 8.84 10.81 5.42
CA CYS A 55 9.48 11.71 4.46
C CYS A 55 8.54 11.93 3.26
N GLY A 56 8.68 13.06 2.57
CA GLY A 56 7.94 13.41 1.36
C GLY A 56 8.88 13.75 0.20
N VAL A 57 8.63 13.18 -0.99
CA VAL A 57 9.40 13.45 -2.21
C VAL A 57 8.47 13.69 -3.40
N GLY A 58 8.91 14.50 -4.35
CA GLY A 58 8.13 14.83 -5.56
C GLY A 58 8.99 15.50 -6.62
N PHE A 59 8.43 15.70 -7.81
CA PHE A 59 9.07 16.42 -8.91
C PHE A 59 8.04 17.30 -9.63
N ILE A 60 8.53 18.36 -10.25
CA ILE A 60 7.74 19.25 -11.12
C ILE A 60 8.51 19.38 -12.42
N ALA A 61 7.80 19.29 -13.54
CA ALA A 61 8.37 19.44 -14.87
C ALA A 61 7.48 20.35 -15.71
N THR A 62 8.11 21.06 -16.65
CA THR A 62 7.49 21.93 -17.64
C THR A 62 7.80 21.34 -19.01
N LEU A 63 6.83 21.36 -19.92
CA LEU A 63 7.04 20.89 -21.30
C LEU A 63 7.57 22.04 -22.18
N GLU A 64 7.50 23.25 -21.67
CA GLU A 64 8.05 24.46 -22.24
C GLU A 64 9.59 24.44 -22.14
N SER A 65 10.27 24.75 -23.25
CA SER A 65 11.73 24.75 -23.32
C SER A 65 12.39 25.99 -22.67
N ALA A 66 11.58 26.95 -22.20
CA ALA A 66 12.06 28.19 -21.63
C ALA A 66 12.29 28.05 -20.12
N PRO A 67 13.49 28.38 -19.59
CA PRO A 67 13.72 28.40 -18.16
C PRO A 67 12.84 29.48 -17.50
N SER A 68 12.16 29.10 -16.42
CA SER A 68 11.25 29.98 -15.69
C SER A 68 11.40 29.78 -14.18
N HIS A 69 11.38 30.88 -13.42
CA HIS A 69 11.37 30.84 -11.96
C HIS A 69 10.05 30.27 -11.40
N GLU A 70 9.00 30.15 -12.23
CA GLU A 70 7.72 29.59 -11.82
C GLU A 70 7.86 28.17 -11.27
N ILE A 71 8.79 27.36 -11.80
CA ILE A 71 9.00 25.98 -11.34
C ILE A 71 9.53 25.95 -9.90
N VAL A 72 10.39 26.90 -9.53
CA VAL A 72 10.92 27.05 -8.17
C VAL A 72 9.81 27.46 -7.21
N THR A 73 9.00 28.46 -7.59
CA THR A 73 7.86 28.91 -6.77
C THR A 73 6.85 27.78 -6.52
N LYS A 74 6.57 26.95 -7.53
CA LYS A 74 5.69 25.79 -7.40
C LYS A 74 6.32 24.72 -6.49
N ALA A 75 7.61 24.45 -6.64
CA ALA A 75 8.32 23.46 -5.83
C ALA A 75 8.39 23.86 -4.35
N LEU A 76 8.61 25.14 -4.04
CA LEU A 76 8.56 25.64 -2.65
C LEU A 76 7.17 25.48 -2.04
N SER A 77 6.11 25.81 -2.79
CA SER A 77 4.73 25.59 -2.34
C SER A 77 4.45 24.10 -2.07
N ALA A 78 4.97 23.21 -2.93
CA ALA A 78 4.82 21.78 -2.76
C ALA A 78 5.53 21.26 -1.50
N LEU A 79 6.73 21.79 -1.17
CA LEU A 79 7.43 21.43 0.07
C LEU A 79 6.62 21.80 1.31
N THR A 80 5.94 22.95 1.32
CA THR A 80 5.04 23.33 2.44
C THR A 80 3.89 22.33 2.59
N CYS A 81 3.33 21.80 1.51
CA CYS A 81 2.30 20.76 1.60
C CYS A 81 2.80 19.42 2.20
N LEU A 82 4.12 19.20 2.19
CA LEU A 82 4.75 18.00 2.74
C LEU A 82 5.17 18.13 4.21
N GLU A 83 4.97 19.29 4.84
CA GLU A 83 5.38 19.58 6.23
C GLU A 83 4.87 18.55 7.25
N HIS A 84 3.64 18.06 7.08
CA HIS A 84 3.05 17.02 7.94
C HIS A 84 3.79 15.66 7.89
N ARG A 85 4.69 15.49 6.92
CA ARG A 85 5.59 14.34 6.76
C ARG A 85 7.03 14.71 7.06
N GLY A 86 7.31 15.90 7.57
CA GLY A 86 8.64 16.31 7.99
C GLY A 86 8.86 16.04 9.48
N GLY A 87 10.10 15.80 9.86
CA GLY A 87 10.51 15.80 11.26
C GLY A 87 10.71 17.23 11.76
N CYS A 88 10.33 17.46 13.02
CA CYS A 88 10.56 18.72 13.74
C CYS A 88 11.28 18.42 15.05
N SER A 89 12.25 19.27 15.37
CA SER A 89 13.00 19.23 16.63
C SER A 89 12.11 19.57 17.83
N ALA A 90 12.65 19.39 19.02
CA ALA A 90 11.92 19.61 20.28
C ALA A 90 11.50 21.08 20.50
N ASP A 91 12.10 22.04 19.79
CA ASP A 91 11.79 23.47 19.86
C ASP A 91 10.52 23.87 19.07
N GLN A 92 9.95 22.95 18.29
CA GLN A 92 8.79 23.21 17.41
C GLN A 92 9.03 24.33 16.37
N ASP A 93 10.31 24.59 16.04
CA ASP A 93 10.72 25.63 15.08
C ASP A 93 11.74 25.08 14.08
N SER A 94 12.71 24.30 14.57
CA SER A 94 13.74 23.70 13.73
C SER A 94 13.25 22.40 13.08
N GLY A 95 13.43 22.26 11.77
CA GLY A 95 13.15 21.03 11.03
C GLY A 95 14.40 20.19 10.77
N ASP A 96 14.22 18.88 10.52
CA ASP A 96 15.33 17.97 10.22
C ASP A 96 16.01 18.26 8.87
N GLY A 97 15.27 18.89 7.95
CA GLY A 97 15.79 19.42 6.68
C GLY A 97 14.83 19.25 5.51
N SER A 98 14.96 20.14 4.52
CA SER A 98 14.31 20.01 3.20
C SER A 98 15.24 20.50 2.10
N GLY A 99 15.01 20.06 0.86
CA GLY A 99 15.87 20.37 -0.27
C GLY A 99 15.14 20.41 -1.61
N LEU A 100 15.72 21.12 -2.57
CA LEU A 100 15.21 21.30 -3.92
C LEU A 100 16.38 21.19 -4.91
N MET A 101 16.14 20.48 -6.02
CA MET A 101 17.08 20.32 -7.13
C MET A 101 16.43 20.83 -8.42
N THR A 102 17.15 21.65 -9.20
CA THR A 102 16.71 22.23 -10.49
C THR A 102 17.61 21.83 -11.63
#